data_AF-A0A1J4ZXP0-F1
#
_entry.id   AF-A0A1J4ZXP0-F1
#
_cell.length_a   1.000
_cell.length_b   1.000
_cell.length_c   1.000
_cell.angle_alpha   90.00
_cell.angle_beta   90.00
_cell.angle_gamma   90.00
#
_symmetry.space_group_name_H-M   'P 1'
#
loop_
_entity.id
_entity.type
_entity.pdbx_description
1 polymer ?
#
loop_
_entity_poly.entity_id
_entity_poly.type
_entity_poly.pdbx_seq_one_letter_code
_entity_poly.pdbx_strand_id
1 'polypeptide(L)'
;MHTTLKSVTKEVTIGIDRPFVIIGEKINPTGHKKLAAALTEGHFDYVRQLVERQITWGADVLDVNVGVPGLDEVAMMPKVVTLVASVTDVPLCLDSGNPQVLAAGLAAAPGKPLVNSVSGEEKRLASVLPIVKERGAAVIGLTMDDTGIPKTAEERVAVAEKILERAARLGIPAEDVIIDPLVLTVGSDSQAALVTLQT
;
A
#
# COMPACT_ATOMS: atom_id res chain seq x y z
N MET A 1 19.68 -4.79 3.88
CA MET A 1 18.79 -4.46 2.75
C MET A 1 17.80 -3.42 3.26
N HIS A 2 17.56 -2.34 2.52
CA HIS A 2 16.76 -1.21 2.99
C HIS A 2 15.83 -0.72 1.88
N THR A 3 14.53 -0.68 2.14
CA THR A 3 13.58 0.03 1.28
C THR A 3 13.63 1.51 1.63
N THR A 4 13.81 2.40 0.66
CA THR A 4 13.71 3.85 0.91
C THR A 4 12.54 4.44 0.14
N LEU A 5 11.56 4.95 0.87
CA LEU A 5 10.43 5.71 0.36
C LEU A 5 10.75 7.20 0.40
N LYS A 6 10.25 7.96 -0.57
CA LYS A 6 10.58 9.40 -0.69
C LYS A 6 9.35 10.23 -1.01
N SER A 7 9.23 11.37 -0.35
CA SER A 7 8.35 12.47 -0.77
C SER A 7 9.17 13.53 -1.53
N VAL A 8 8.68 14.78 -1.59
CA VAL A 8 9.44 15.92 -2.11
C VAL A 8 10.63 16.27 -1.21
N THR A 9 10.48 16.19 0.12
CA THR A 9 11.45 16.72 1.10
C THR A 9 11.88 15.73 2.17
N LYS A 10 11.24 14.56 2.28
CA LYS A 10 11.49 13.57 3.32
C LYS A 10 11.79 12.20 2.72
N GLU A 11 12.69 11.48 3.35
CA GLU A 11 12.97 10.08 3.06
C GLU A 11 12.65 9.23 4.31
N VAL A 12 12.07 8.07 4.08
CA VAL A 12 11.75 7.08 5.13
C VAL A 12 12.37 5.76 4.72
N THR A 13 13.24 5.23 5.57
CA THR A 13 13.98 3.98 5.31
C THR A 13 13.43 2.85 6.18
N ILE A 14 12.92 1.81 5.55
CA ILE A 14 12.42 0.59 6.18
C ILE A 14 13.55 -0.44 6.20
N GLY A 15 13.80 -1.04 7.37
CA GLY A 15 14.86 -2.02 7.57
C GLY A 15 14.89 -2.58 9.00
N ILE A 16 15.49 -3.76 9.17
CA ILE A 16 15.57 -4.47 10.45
C ILE A 16 16.40 -3.74 11.52
N ASP A 17 17.34 -2.91 11.07
CA ASP A 17 18.24 -2.06 11.86
C ASP A 17 17.78 -0.60 11.93
N ARG A 18 16.52 -0.33 11.56
CA ARG A 18 15.90 1.01 11.58
C ARG A 18 14.74 1.06 12.57
N PRO A 19 14.33 2.27 13.01
CA PRO A 19 13.09 2.41 13.77
C PRO A 19 11.88 1.84 13.01
N PHE A 20 10.88 1.38 13.77
CA PHE A 20 9.62 0.89 13.20
C PHE A 20 8.93 2.03 12.44
N VAL A 21 8.53 1.77 11.19
CA VAL A 21 7.86 2.73 10.32
C VAL A 21 6.35 2.59 10.47
N ILE A 22 5.67 3.67 10.84
CA ILE A 22 4.22 3.69 11.03
C ILE A 22 3.54 4.14 9.73
N ILE A 23 2.74 3.25 9.12
CA ILE A 23 1.88 3.60 7.99
C ILE A 23 0.49 3.99 8.53
N GLY A 24 0.09 5.24 8.34
CA GLY A 24 -1.22 5.74 8.75
C GLY A 24 -2.33 5.28 7.80
N GLU A 25 -3.30 4.51 8.31
CA GLU A 25 -4.36 3.84 7.55
C GLU A 25 -5.69 4.63 7.40
N LYS A 26 -5.83 5.80 8.04
CA LYS A 26 -7.16 6.43 8.23
C LYS A 26 -7.74 7.10 6.98
N ILE A 27 -6.97 7.26 5.91
CA ILE A 27 -7.49 7.73 4.61
C ILE A 27 -8.00 6.53 3.83
N ASN A 28 -8.99 5.85 4.41
CA ASN A 28 -9.65 4.69 3.82
C ASN A 28 -11.16 4.78 4.05
N PRO A 29 -11.98 4.96 3.00
CA PRO A 29 -13.43 5.13 3.13
C PRO A 29 -14.18 3.84 3.50
N THR A 30 -13.52 2.67 3.47
CA THR A 30 -14.14 1.38 3.79
C THR A 30 -14.67 1.37 5.23
N GLY A 31 -15.99 1.25 5.40
CA GLY A 31 -16.64 1.35 6.71
C GLY A 31 -16.63 2.77 7.33
N HIS A 32 -16.03 3.75 6.68
CA HIS A 32 -15.82 5.10 7.19
C HIS A 32 -16.73 6.12 6.50
N LYS A 33 -18.02 6.11 6.89
CA LYS A 33 -19.11 6.88 6.24
C LYS A 33 -18.80 8.36 6.01
N LYS A 34 -18.15 9.02 6.98
CA LYS A 34 -17.82 10.45 6.88
C LYS A 34 -16.78 10.76 5.80
N LEU A 35 -15.80 9.86 5.61
CA LEU A 35 -14.80 10.01 4.54
C LEU A 35 -15.40 9.67 3.19
N ALA A 36 -16.23 8.61 3.11
CA ALA A 36 -16.93 8.27 1.89
C ALA A 36 -17.79 9.44 1.38
N ALA A 37 -18.57 10.08 2.25
CA ALA A 37 -19.35 11.28 1.91
C ALA A 37 -18.44 12.44 1.47
N ALA A 38 -17.36 12.70 2.21
CA ALA A 38 -16.41 13.76 1.87
C ALA A 38 -15.77 13.57 0.48
N LEU A 39 -15.42 12.34 0.10
CA LEU A 39 -14.87 12.04 -1.22
C LEU A 39 -15.93 12.20 -2.33
N THR A 40 -17.14 11.69 -2.13
CA THR A 40 -18.24 11.80 -3.09
C THR A 40 -18.67 13.25 -3.34
N GLU A 41 -18.71 14.07 -2.29
CA GLU A 41 -19.11 15.48 -2.35
C GLU A 41 -17.97 16.41 -2.77
N GLY A 42 -16.72 15.91 -2.87
CA GLY A 42 -15.54 16.73 -3.13
C GLY A 42 -15.13 17.64 -1.96
N HIS A 43 -15.59 17.33 -0.75
CA HIS A 43 -15.31 18.07 0.48
C HIS A 43 -14.00 17.60 1.12
N PHE A 44 -12.89 18.08 0.57
CA PHE A 44 -11.53 17.62 0.93
C PHE A 44 -11.00 18.12 2.28
N ASP A 45 -11.67 19.03 2.98
CA ASP A 45 -11.25 19.50 4.31
C ASP A 45 -11.16 18.37 5.33
N TYR A 46 -12.06 17.39 5.23
CA TYR A 46 -12.02 16.25 6.12
C TYR A 46 -10.81 15.34 5.85
N VAL A 47 -10.38 15.22 4.59
CA VAL A 47 -9.14 14.50 4.24
C VAL A 47 -7.94 15.21 4.84
N ARG A 48 -7.86 16.55 4.75
CA ARG A 48 -6.78 17.34 5.36
C ARG A 48 -6.68 17.11 6.88
N GLN A 49 -7.83 17.14 7.56
CA GLN A 49 -7.88 16.87 9.01
C GLN A 49 -7.38 15.46 9.37
N LEU A 50 -7.68 14.45 8.54
CA LEU A 50 -7.17 13.09 8.75
C LEU A 50 -5.66 13.01 8.53
N VAL A 51 -5.12 13.74 7.54
CA VAL A 51 -3.67 13.83 7.33
C VAL A 51 -2.99 14.44 8.56
N GLU A 52 -3.39 15.65 8.96
CA GLU A 52 -2.80 16.38 10.10
C GLU A 52 -2.83 15.55 11.40
N ARG A 53 -3.95 14.87 11.67
CA ARG A 53 -4.09 14.00 12.84
C ARG A 53 -3.13 12.82 12.80
N GLN A 54 -3.01 12.15 11.67
CA GLN A 54 -2.12 10.99 11.54
C GLN A 54 -0.64 11.39 11.66
N ILE A 55 -0.25 12.54 11.11
CA ILE A 55 1.09 13.10 11.32
C ILE A 55 1.34 13.40 12.79
N THR A 56 0.36 14.02 13.47
CA THR A 56 0.45 14.30 14.92
C THR A 56 0.53 13.01 15.75
N TRP A 57 -0.06 11.91 15.26
CA TRP A 57 0.03 10.58 15.89
C TRP A 57 1.29 9.80 15.55
N GLY A 58 2.19 10.36 14.74
CA GLY A 58 3.48 9.76 14.42
C GLY A 58 3.48 8.89 13.16
N ALA A 59 2.55 9.07 12.22
CA ALA A 59 2.62 8.40 10.93
C ALA A 59 3.87 8.84 10.14
N ASP A 60 4.70 7.88 9.74
CA ASP A 60 5.88 8.08 8.91
C ASP A 60 5.57 8.02 7.41
N VAL A 61 4.49 7.30 7.05
CA VAL A 61 3.96 7.13 5.70
C VAL A 61 2.44 7.22 5.80
N LEU A 62 1.76 7.73 4.78
CA LEU A 62 0.29 7.76 4.73
C LEU A 62 -0.24 6.83 3.65
N ASP A 63 -1.06 5.87 4.05
CA ASP A 63 -1.86 5.05 3.15
C ASP A 63 -3.06 5.86 2.63
N VAL A 64 -3.33 5.74 1.32
CA VAL A 64 -4.37 6.49 0.61
C VAL A 64 -5.19 5.51 -0.22
N ASN A 65 -6.43 5.32 0.21
CA ASN A 65 -7.46 4.55 -0.48
C ASN A 65 -8.66 5.47 -0.79
N VAL A 66 -9.21 5.37 -2.00
CA VAL A 66 -10.37 6.18 -2.46
C VAL A 66 -11.58 5.34 -2.85
N GLY A 67 -11.59 4.06 -2.45
CA GLY A 67 -12.59 3.05 -2.81
C GLY A 67 -13.96 3.31 -2.23
N VAL A 68 -14.77 4.12 -2.93
CA VAL A 68 -16.18 4.37 -2.59
C VAL A 68 -17.06 3.77 -3.68
N PRO A 69 -18.06 2.94 -3.33
CA PRO A 69 -18.98 2.39 -4.33
C PRO A 69 -19.62 3.48 -5.20
N GLY A 70 -19.49 3.34 -6.52
CA GLY A 70 -20.05 4.28 -7.50
C GLY A 70 -19.19 5.51 -7.79
N LEU A 71 -18.05 5.68 -7.11
CA LEU A 71 -17.11 6.76 -7.38
C LEU A 71 -16.12 6.37 -8.49
N ASP A 72 -15.78 7.31 -9.36
CA ASP A 72 -14.67 7.14 -10.30
C ASP A 72 -13.34 7.25 -9.55
N GLU A 73 -12.83 6.11 -9.08
CA GLU A 73 -11.57 6.01 -8.34
C GLU A 73 -10.36 6.43 -9.18
N VAL A 74 -10.39 6.20 -10.50
CA VAL A 74 -9.27 6.55 -11.40
C VAL A 74 -9.15 8.07 -11.50
N ALA A 75 -10.28 8.78 -11.54
CA ALA A 75 -10.30 10.24 -11.50
C ALA A 75 -10.10 10.83 -10.09
N MET A 76 -10.46 10.09 -9.04
CA MET A 76 -10.37 10.56 -7.65
C MET A 76 -8.97 10.43 -7.05
N MET A 77 -8.29 9.29 -7.30
CA MET A 77 -7.00 8.99 -6.67
C MET A 77 -5.97 10.11 -6.90
N PRO A 78 -5.74 10.64 -8.12
CA PRO A 78 -4.80 11.74 -8.34
C PRO A 78 -5.13 13.01 -7.55
N LYS A 79 -6.42 13.33 -7.37
CA LYS A 79 -6.87 14.52 -6.63
C LYS A 79 -6.53 14.40 -5.15
N VAL A 80 -6.83 13.23 -4.56
CA VAL A 80 -6.55 12.95 -3.15
C VAL A 80 -5.04 12.87 -2.92
N VAL A 81 -4.29 12.21 -3.79
CA VAL A 81 -2.82 12.14 -3.72
C VAL A 81 -2.20 13.54 -3.77
N THR A 82 -2.60 14.39 -4.71
CA THR A 82 -2.11 15.77 -4.84
C THR A 82 -2.44 16.59 -3.59
N LEU A 83 -3.66 16.45 -3.07
CA LEU A 83 -4.09 17.11 -1.84
C LEU A 83 -3.24 16.69 -0.65
N VAL A 84 -3.07 15.38 -0.42
CA VAL A 84 -2.31 14.85 0.71
C VAL A 84 -0.86 15.33 0.62
N ALA A 85 -0.23 15.21 -0.55
CA ALA A 85 1.13 15.70 -0.80
C ALA A 85 1.29 17.24 -0.61
N SER A 86 0.20 18.01 -0.70
CA SER A 86 0.24 19.47 -0.48
C SER A 86 0.23 19.86 1.00
N VAL A 87 -0.17 18.96 1.89
CA VAL A 87 -0.34 19.24 3.33
C VAL A 87 0.60 18.43 4.23
N THR A 88 1.38 17.51 3.66
CA THR A 88 2.35 16.70 4.40
C THR A 88 3.62 16.50 3.59
N ASP A 89 4.72 16.24 4.30
CA ASP A 89 6.00 15.89 3.71
C ASP A 89 6.31 14.40 3.80
N VAL A 90 5.42 13.55 4.33
CA VAL A 90 5.70 12.11 4.41
C VAL A 90 5.45 11.40 3.06
N PRO A 91 6.19 10.31 2.77
CA PRO A 91 5.90 9.47 1.61
C PRO A 91 4.48 8.89 1.64
N LEU A 92 3.96 8.55 0.47
CA LEU A 92 2.61 8.02 0.31
C LEU A 92 2.64 6.52 -0.02
N CYS A 93 1.67 5.80 0.54
CA CYS A 93 1.34 4.42 0.21
C CYS A 93 -0.01 4.44 -0.53
N LEU A 94 -0.04 4.00 -1.79
CA LEU A 94 -1.24 4.05 -2.62
C LEU A 94 -1.95 2.71 -2.56
N ASP A 95 -3.16 2.69 -2.00
CA ASP A 95 -3.95 1.49 -1.77
C ASP A 95 -5.10 1.38 -2.78
N SER A 96 -5.00 0.37 -3.65
CA SER A 96 -6.12 -0.01 -4.52
C SER A 96 -6.02 -1.44 -5.07
N GLY A 97 -7.20 -2.08 -5.15
CA GLY A 97 -7.41 -3.30 -5.90
C GLY A 97 -7.37 -3.12 -7.43
N ASN A 98 -7.41 -1.89 -7.95
CA ASN A 98 -7.49 -1.62 -9.39
C ASN A 98 -6.14 -1.09 -9.94
N PRO A 99 -5.48 -1.81 -10.87
CA PRO A 99 -4.23 -1.35 -11.47
C PRO A 99 -4.32 0.03 -12.15
N GLN A 100 -5.47 0.39 -12.73
CA GLN A 100 -5.65 1.71 -13.36
C GLN A 100 -5.67 2.84 -12.32
N VAL A 101 -6.23 2.59 -11.14
CA VAL A 101 -6.24 3.55 -10.02
C VAL A 101 -4.83 3.72 -9.48
N LEU A 102 -4.08 2.62 -9.33
CA LEU A 102 -2.67 2.66 -8.94
C LEU A 102 -1.85 3.48 -9.94
N ALA A 103 -1.95 3.20 -11.24
CA ALA A 103 -1.24 3.95 -12.28
C ALA A 103 -1.55 5.46 -12.23
N ALA A 104 -2.82 5.82 -12.11
CA ALA A 104 -3.25 7.22 -12.03
C ALA A 104 -2.71 7.91 -10.77
N GLY A 105 -2.82 7.27 -9.61
CA GLY A 105 -2.28 7.80 -8.35
C GLY A 105 -0.76 7.94 -8.36
N LEU A 106 -0.06 6.94 -8.89
CA LEU A 106 1.40 6.94 -9.02
C LEU A 106 1.91 8.06 -9.92
N ALA A 107 1.20 8.37 -11.00
CA ALA A 107 1.53 9.50 -11.87
C ALA A 107 1.43 10.86 -11.15
N ALA A 108 0.57 10.98 -10.13
CA ALA A 108 0.41 12.20 -9.33
C ALA A 108 1.28 12.24 -8.07
N ALA A 109 1.72 11.10 -7.55
CA ALA A 109 2.50 11.02 -6.32
C ALA A 109 3.92 11.59 -6.51
N PRO A 110 4.46 12.37 -5.56
CA PRO A 110 5.85 12.81 -5.59
C PRO A 110 6.83 11.71 -5.17
N GLY A 111 8.11 11.89 -5.50
CA GLY A 111 9.20 11.05 -4.98
C GLY A 111 9.08 9.57 -5.36
N LYS A 112 9.28 8.70 -4.38
CA LYS A 112 9.21 7.24 -4.47
C LYS A 112 8.11 6.72 -3.53
N PRO A 113 6.87 6.56 -4.02
CA PRO A 113 5.76 6.05 -3.23
C PRO A 113 5.85 4.53 -3.02
N LEU A 114 5.02 4.03 -2.11
CA LEU A 114 4.76 2.61 -1.88
C LEU A 114 3.42 2.23 -2.56
N VAL A 115 3.35 1.05 -3.17
CA VAL A 115 2.12 0.48 -3.72
C VAL A 115 1.57 -0.57 -2.77
N ASN A 116 0.32 -0.42 -2.39
CA ASN A 116 -0.48 -1.40 -1.65
C ASN A 116 -1.60 -1.91 -2.58
N SER A 117 -1.49 -3.07 -3.18
CA SER A 117 -0.42 -4.06 -3.11
C SER A 117 -0.43 -4.92 -4.38
N VAL A 118 0.52 -5.85 -4.46
CA VAL A 118 0.48 -6.98 -5.40
C VAL A 118 0.28 -8.27 -4.61
N SER A 119 -0.42 -9.25 -5.18
CA SER A 119 -0.50 -10.63 -4.66
C SER A 119 0.27 -11.58 -5.58
N GLY A 120 0.46 -12.83 -5.16
CA GLY A 120 1.02 -13.90 -5.96
C GLY A 120 0.11 -14.42 -7.08
N GLU A 121 -1.10 -13.88 -7.26
CA GLU A 121 -1.99 -14.23 -8.37
C GLU A 121 -1.36 -13.79 -9.70
N GLU A 122 -1.30 -14.67 -10.71
CA GLU A 122 -0.61 -14.37 -11.99
C GLU A 122 -1.17 -13.11 -12.67
N LYS A 123 -2.48 -12.92 -12.61
CA LYS A 123 -3.13 -11.72 -13.16
C LYS A 123 -2.72 -10.44 -12.42
N ARG A 124 -2.54 -10.50 -11.10
CA ARG A 124 -2.14 -9.34 -10.29
C ARG A 124 -0.68 -9.00 -10.51
N LEU A 125 0.20 -10.01 -10.51
CA LEU A 125 1.62 -9.85 -10.86
C LEU A 125 1.80 -9.19 -12.23
N ALA A 126 1.11 -9.70 -13.26
CA ALA A 126 1.22 -9.20 -14.64
C ALA A 126 0.64 -7.79 -14.83
N SER A 127 -0.26 -7.33 -13.97
CA SER A 127 -0.90 -6.01 -14.09
C SER A 127 -0.31 -4.95 -13.18
N VAL A 128 0.21 -5.30 -12.00
CA VAL A 128 0.71 -4.34 -11.01
C VAL A 128 2.22 -4.13 -11.12
N LEU A 129 3.02 -5.19 -11.26
CA LEU A 129 4.48 -5.06 -11.27
C LEU A 129 5.02 -4.17 -12.42
N PRO A 130 4.46 -4.21 -13.65
CA PRO A 130 4.89 -3.28 -14.69
C PRO A 130 4.70 -1.81 -14.30
N ILE A 131 3.60 -1.48 -13.62
CA ILE A 131 3.29 -0.12 -13.15
C ILE A 131 4.27 0.30 -12.06
N VAL A 132 4.56 -0.60 -11.10
CA VAL A 132 5.57 -0.39 -10.04
C VAL A 132 6.94 -0.10 -10.67
N LYS A 133 7.34 -0.91 -11.66
CA LYS A 133 8.62 -0.76 -12.36
C LYS A 133 8.70 0.55 -13.14
N GLU A 134 7.66 0.89 -13.90
CA GLU A 134 7.59 2.11 -14.71
C GLU A 134 7.71 3.35 -13.82
N ARG A 135 7.02 3.37 -12.68
CA ARG A 135 7.08 4.50 -11.75
C ARG A 135 8.34 4.54 -10.88
N GLY A 136 9.03 3.41 -10.72
CA GLY A 136 10.11 3.26 -9.74
C GLY A 136 9.61 3.30 -8.29
N ALA A 137 8.40 2.79 -8.05
CA ALA A 137 7.81 2.68 -6.72
C ALA A 137 8.33 1.43 -5.98
N ALA A 138 8.21 1.42 -4.65
CA ALA A 138 8.24 0.18 -3.88
C ALA A 138 6.85 -0.47 -3.86
N VAL A 139 6.74 -1.75 -3.50
CA VAL A 139 5.47 -2.49 -3.48
C VAL A 139 5.38 -3.42 -2.29
N ILE A 140 4.17 -3.50 -1.70
CA ILE A 140 3.81 -4.53 -0.73
C ILE A 140 3.34 -5.78 -1.48
N GLY A 141 3.96 -6.92 -1.20
CA GLY A 141 3.60 -8.24 -1.72
C GLY A 141 2.81 -9.03 -0.68
N LEU A 142 1.51 -9.20 -0.90
CA LEU A 142 0.64 -10.03 -0.06
C LEU A 142 0.89 -11.52 -0.33
N THR A 143 1.10 -12.31 0.72
CA THR A 143 1.32 -13.77 0.61
C THR A 143 0.02 -14.55 0.35
N MET A 144 -0.71 -14.21 -0.71
CA MET A 144 -1.84 -14.96 -1.26
C MET A 144 -1.68 -15.12 -2.77
N ASP A 145 -2.28 -16.15 -3.35
CA ASP A 145 -2.18 -16.43 -4.78
C ASP A 145 -3.52 -16.89 -5.39
N ASP A 146 -3.47 -17.50 -6.59
CA ASP A 146 -4.63 -17.98 -7.33
C ASP A 146 -5.44 -19.06 -6.55
N THR A 147 -4.85 -19.66 -5.51
CA THR A 147 -5.51 -20.63 -4.62
C THR A 147 -6.11 -20.00 -3.35
N GLY A 148 -5.92 -18.69 -3.17
CA GLY A 148 -6.35 -17.93 -2.01
C GLY A 148 -5.23 -17.69 -1.00
N ILE A 149 -5.59 -17.62 0.28
CA ILE A 149 -4.64 -17.36 1.38
C ILE A 149 -4.11 -18.70 1.90
N PRO A 150 -2.79 -18.96 1.81
CA PRO A 150 -2.22 -20.19 2.34
C PRO A 150 -2.34 -20.30 3.86
N LYS A 151 -2.39 -21.54 4.34
CA LYS A 151 -2.69 -21.85 5.74
C LYS A 151 -1.44 -22.02 6.59
N THR A 152 -0.29 -22.31 5.97
CA THR A 152 0.98 -22.49 6.68
C THR A 152 1.97 -21.38 6.34
N ALA A 153 2.95 -21.20 7.22
CA ALA A 153 4.03 -20.24 7.02
C ALA A 153 4.87 -20.60 5.79
N GLU A 154 5.15 -21.89 5.58
CA GLU A 154 5.95 -22.38 4.46
C GLU A 154 5.30 -22.07 3.11
N GLU A 155 3.97 -22.24 3.01
CA GLU A 155 3.24 -21.89 1.80
C GLU A 155 3.22 -20.37 1.57
N ARG A 156 3.11 -19.56 2.62
CA ARG A 156 3.20 -18.09 2.52
C ARG A 156 4.58 -17.63 2.07
N VAL A 157 5.65 -18.26 2.57
CA VAL A 157 7.03 -18.03 2.11
C VAL A 157 7.18 -18.39 0.62
N ALA A 158 6.61 -19.51 0.17
CA ALA A 158 6.65 -19.88 -1.25
C ALA A 158 5.95 -18.84 -2.16
N VAL A 159 4.84 -18.24 -1.68
CA VAL A 159 4.20 -17.11 -2.40
C VAL A 159 5.09 -15.86 -2.40
N ALA A 160 5.74 -15.54 -1.28
CA ALA A 160 6.69 -14.42 -1.21
C ALA A 160 7.86 -14.60 -2.19
N GLU A 161 8.44 -15.82 -2.27
CA GLU A 161 9.46 -16.18 -3.24
C GLU A 161 8.97 -16.00 -4.68
N LYS A 162 7.75 -16.43 -4.99
CA LYS A 162 7.12 -16.21 -6.30
C LYS A 162 7.01 -14.72 -6.64
N ILE A 163 6.58 -13.87 -5.70
CA ILE A 163 6.46 -12.42 -5.91
C ILE A 163 7.83 -11.80 -6.19
N LEU A 164 8.84 -12.13 -5.36
CA LEU A 164 10.21 -11.64 -5.53
C LEU A 164 10.81 -12.07 -6.87
N GLU A 165 10.59 -13.32 -7.27
CA GLU A 165 11.08 -13.88 -8.52
C GLU A 165 10.47 -13.16 -9.73
N ARG A 166 9.16 -12.88 -9.70
CA ARG A 166 8.45 -12.14 -10.75
C ARG A 166 8.86 -10.67 -10.80
N ALA A 167 9.07 -10.04 -9.64
CA ALA A 167 9.58 -8.68 -9.53
C ALA A 167 11.02 -8.58 -10.12
N ALA A 168 11.88 -9.53 -9.80
CA ALA A 168 13.26 -9.58 -10.29
C ALA A 168 13.33 -9.72 -11.82
N ARG A 169 12.42 -10.51 -12.45
CA ARG A 169 12.32 -10.62 -13.92
C ARG A 169 12.03 -9.28 -14.61
N LEU A 170 11.37 -8.35 -13.92
CA LEU A 170 11.10 -6.99 -14.40
C LEU A 170 12.16 -5.98 -13.96
N GLY A 171 13.19 -6.42 -13.25
CA GLY A 171 14.25 -5.56 -12.72
C GLY A 171 13.78 -4.64 -11.58
N ILE A 172 12.79 -5.05 -10.81
CA ILE A 172 12.46 -4.45 -9.52
C ILE A 172 13.42 -5.06 -8.48
N PRO A 173 14.19 -4.26 -7.74
CA PRO A 173 15.13 -4.79 -6.77
C PRO A 173 14.40 -5.41 -5.58
N ALA A 174 14.99 -6.44 -4.96
CA ALA A 174 14.37 -7.13 -3.84
C ALA A 174 14.12 -6.20 -2.65
N GLU A 175 14.97 -5.20 -2.42
CA GLU A 175 14.72 -4.18 -1.39
C GLU A 175 13.45 -3.36 -1.60
N ASP A 176 12.88 -3.31 -2.80
CA ASP A 176 11.66 -2.57 -3.10
C ASP A 176 10.39 -3.42 -3.00
N VAL A 177 10.52 -4.69 -2.58
CA VAL A 177 9.39 -5.59 -2.32
C VAL A 177 9.30 -5.86 -0.83
N ILE A 178 8.29 -5.30 -0.18
CA ILE A 178 7.98 -5.54 1.25
C ILE A 178 6.96 -6.65 1.32
N ILE A 179 7.24 -7.74 2.05
CA ILE A 179 6.31 -8.86 2.17
C ILE A 179 5.32 -8.60 3.31
N ASP A 180 4.03 -8.72 3.01
CA ASP A 180 2.96 -8.79 4.00
C ASP A 180 2.54 -10.26 4.16
N PRO A 181 2.83 -10.89 5.32
CA PRO A 181 2.51 -12.28 5.58
C PRO A 181 1.00 -12.55 5.79
N LEU A 182 0.12 -11.56 5.63
CA LEU A 182 -1.34 -11.64 5.77
C LEU A 182 -1.80 -12.09 7.15
N VAL A 183 -1.86 -11.13 8.07
CA VAL A 183 -2.50 -11.35 9.38
C VAL A 183 -4.01 -11.50 9.21
N LEU A 184 -4.55 -12.63 9.70
CA LEU A 184 -5.99 -12.89 9.72
C LEU A 184 -6.58 -12.62 11.11
N THR A 185 -7.89 -12.40 11.17
CA THR A 185 -8.61 -12.13 12.40
C THR A 185 -8.53 -13.31 13.37
N VAL A 186 -7.95 -13.10 14.56
CA VAL A 186 -7.80 -14.16 15.58
C VAL A 186 -9.15 -14.73 16.04
N GLY A 187 -10.22 -13.92 16.00
CA GLY A 187 -11.58 -14.37 16.34
C GLY A 187 -12.17 -15.38 15.36
N SER A 188 -11.68 -15.45 14.12
CA SER A 188 -12.07 -16.50 13.15
C SER A 188 -11.13 -17.70 13.16
N ASP A 189 -9.86 -17.50 13.48
CA ASP A 189 -8.86 -18.58 13.62
C ASP A 189 -7.83 -18.23 14.70
N SER A 190 -7.84 -18.99 15.79
CA SER A 190 -6.92 -18.82 16.92
C SER A 190 -5.43 -18.97 16.55
N GLN A 191 -5.11 -19.65 15.45
CA GLN A 191 -3.73 -19.86 15.00
C GLN A 191 -3.24 -18.76 14.04
N ALA A 192 -4.12 -17.87 13.57
CA ALA A 192 -3.80 -16.87 12.56
C ALA A 192 -2.56 -16.01 12.89
N ALA A 193 -2.46 -15.55 14.15
CA ALA A 193 -1.34 -14.75 14.61
C ALA A 193 -0.02 -15.55 14.62
N LEU A 194 -0.06 -16.82 15.02
CA LEU A 194 1.13 -17.67 15.08
C LEU A 194 1.68 -17.97 13.68
N VAL A 195 0.79 -18.33 12.74
CA VAL A 195 1.19 -18.56 11.34
C VAL A 195 1.84 -17.30 10.75
N THR A 196 1.27 -16.13 11.03
CA THR A 196 1.80 -14.85 10.54
C THR A 196 3.19 -14.55 11.11
N LEU A 197 3.43 -14.82 12.40
CA LEU A 197 4.73 -14.59 13.05
C LEU A 197 5.80 -15.61 12.65
N GLN A 198 5.39 -16.81 12.23
CA GLN A 198 6.28 -17.86 11.74
C GLN A 198 6.71 -17.67 10.27
N THR A 199 5.90 -16.93 9.50
CA THR A 199 6.18 -16.60 8.09
C THR A 199 7.33 -15.60 8.00
#